data_AF-A0A955QC63-F1
#
_entry.id   AF-A0A955QC63-F1
#
_cell.length_a   1.000
_cell.length_b   1.000
_cell.length_c   1.000
_cell.angle_alpha   90.00
_cell.angle_beta   90.00
_cell.angle_gamma   90.00
#
_symmetry.space_group_name_H-M   'P 1'
#
loop_
_entity.id
_entity.type
_entity.pdbx_description
1 polymer ?
#
loop_
_entity_poly.entity_id
_entity_poly.type
_entity_poly.pdbx_seq_one_letter_code
_entity_poly.pdbx_strand_id
1 'polypeptide(L)'
;MADLNLRIVQDLADATLDALESVFGRWAIRLYHWVRGVDSSPVLLPDRLPTVMRLCLFEPDTVEWPCLVGELSRLTDQVCHELRRHDTSVID
;
A
#
# COMPACT_ATOMS: atom_id res chain seq x y z
N MET A 1 10.50 -13.33 -7.85
CA MET A 1 11.53 -12.72 -8.73
C MET A 1 12.81 -13.53 -8.69
N ALA A 2 13.48 -13.65 -7.52
CA ALA A 2 14.68 -14.48 -7.37
C ALA A 2 14.43 -15.97 -7.73
N ASP A 3 13.27 -16.51 -7.35
CA ASP A 3 12.89 -17.91 -7.64
C ASP A 3 12.66 -18.18 -9.14
N LEU A 4 12.53 -17.12 -9.95
CA LEU A 4 12.36 -17.19 -11.41
C LEU A 4 13.64 -16.83 -12.16
N ASN A 5 14.76 -16.62 -11.43
CA ASN A 5 16.03 -16.16 -11.95
C ASN A 5 15.93 -14.86 -12.80
N LEU A 6 14.93 -14.01 -12.51
CA LEU A 6 14.77 -12.70 -13.14
C LEU A 6 15.65 -11.69 -12.39
N ARG A 7 16.61 -11.07 -13.10
CA ARG A 7 17.61 -10.16 -12.51
C ARG A 7 17.51 -8.75 -13.05
N ILE A 8 17.15 -8.61 -14.32
CA ILE A 8 16.97 -7.33 -14.99
C ILE A 8 15.59 -7.25 -15.65
N VAL A 9 15.13 -6.02 -15.91
CA VAL A 9 13.83 -5.76 -16.55
C VAL A 9 13.72 -6.47 -17.91
N GLN A 10 14.84 -6.57 -18.65
CA GLN A 10 14.88 -7.26 -19.93
C GLN A 10 14.48 -8.74 -19.84
N ASP A 11 14.86 -9.43 -18.76
CA ASP A 11 14.52 -10.85 -18.57
C ASP A 11 12.99 -11.07 -18.56
N LEU A 12 12.25 -10.06 -18.07
CA LEU A 12 10.79 -10.06 -18.07
C LEU A 12 10.20 -9.55 -19.40
N ALA A 13 10.92 -8.67 -20.10
CA ALA A 13 10.53 -8.18 -21.42
C ALA A 13 10.65 -9.25 -22.51
N ASP A 14 11.51 -10.25 -22.31
CA ASP A 14 11.65 -11.39 -23.22
C ASP A 14 10.55 -12.46 -23.00
N ALA A 15 9.82 -12.39 -21.89
CA ALA A 15 8.72 -13.31 -21.59
C ALA A 15 7.44 -12.99 -22.38
N THR A 16 6.72 -14.05 -22.77
CA THR A 16 5.38 -13.95 -23.33
C THR A 16 4.35 -13.62 -22.24
N LEU A 17 3.23 -13.01 -22.63
CA LEU A 17 2.17 -12.69 -21.68
C LEU A 17 1.64 -13.96 -20.97
N ASP A 18 1.41 -15.05 -21.72
CA ASP A 18 0.95 -16.33 -21.16
C ASP A 18 1.90 -16.88 -20.09
N ALA A 19 3.22 -16.78 -20.32
CA ALA A 19 4.22 -17.20 -19.34
C ALA A 19 4.14 -16.35 -18.06
N LEU A 20 3.92 -15.04 -18.21
CA LEU A 20 3.73 -14.14 -17.08
C LEU A 20 2.41 -14.40 -16.35
N GLU A 21 1.32 -14.69 -17.07
CA GLU A 21 0.01 -14.99 -16.47
C GLU A 21 0.06 -16.24 -15.60
N SER A 22 0.80 -17.27 -16.03
CA SER A 22 0.95 -18.50 -15.26
C SER A 22 1.62 -18.29 -13.88
N VAL A 23 2.45 -17.26 -13.73
CA VAL A 23 3.26 -17.00 -12.53
C VAL A 23 2.71 -15.84 -11.70
N PHE A 24 2.28 -14.77 -12.36
CA PHE A 24 1.90 -13.50 -11.72
C PHE A 24 0.38 -13.25 -11.74
N GLY A 25 -0.39 -14.12 -12.42
CA GLY A 25 -1.84 -14.02 -12.51
C GLY A 25 -2.30 -12.65 -13.00
N ARG A 26 -3.24 -12.03 -12.29
CA ARG A 26 -3.82 -10.71 -12.63
C ARG A 26 -2.81 -9.58 -12.81
N TRP A 27 -1.58 -9.71 -12.30
CA TRP A 27 -0.54 -8.70 -12.44
C TRP A 27 0.25 -8.81 -13.75
N ALA A 28 0.16 -9.96 -14.45
CA ALA A 28 0.95 -10.24 -15.64
C ALA A 28 0.77 -9.19 -16.74
N ILE A 29 -0.47 -8.76 -16.99
CA ILE A 29 -0.77 -7.74 -18.01
C ILE A 29 -0.07 -6.42 -17.67
N ARG A 30 -0.14 -5.97 -16.40
CA ARG A 30 0.54 -4.73 -15.98
C ARG A 30 2.06 -4.86 -16.09
N LEU A 31 2.62 -5.96 -15.60
CA LEU A 31 4.05 -6.23 -15.68
C LEU A 31 4.53 -6.25 -17.13
N TYR A 32 3.80 -6.93 -18.02
CA TYR A 32 4.08 -7.01 -19.45
C TYR A 32 4.17 -5.63 -20.10
N HIS A 33 3.28 -4.71 -19.75
CA HIS A 33 3.29 -3.33 -20.25
C HIS A 33 4.40 -2.50 -19.62
N TRP A 34 4.56 -2.54 -18.30
CA TRP A 34 5.56 -1.74 -17.57
C TRP A 34 6.99 -2.01 -18.02
N VAL A 35 7.36 -3.28 -18.25
CA VAL A 35 8.73 -3.62 -18.71
C VAL A 35 9.01 -3.19 -20.15
N ARG A 36 7.97 -2.82 -20.90
CA ARG A 36 8.06 -2.24 -22.25
C ARG A 36 7.86 -0.73 -22.24
N GLY A 37 7.92 -0.09 -21.07
CA GLY A 37 7.75 1.35 -20.91
C GLY A 37 6.33 1.84 -21.12
N VAL A 38 5.34 0.94 -21.12
CA VAL A 38 3.92 1.29 -21.26
C VAL A 38 3.30 1.33 -19.86
N ASP A 39 2.93 2.53 -19.40
CA ASP A 39 2.06 2.71 -18.24
C ASP A 39 0.86 3.57 -18.64
N SER A 40 -0.33 2.97 -18.61
CA SER A 40 -1.60 3.63 -18.90
C SER A 40 -2.30 4.14 -17.65
N SER A 41 -1.63 4.08 -16.49
CA SER A 41 -2.18 4.64 -15.26
C SER A 41 -2.47 6.13 -15.45
N PRO A 42 -3.67 6.61 -15.08
CA PRO A 42 -3.99 8.01 -15.20
C PRO A 42 -3.13 8.81 -14.23
N VAL A 43 -2.78 10.04 -14.61
CA VAL A 43 -2.29 11.02 -13.64
C VAL A 43 -3.43 11.30 -12.67
N LEU A 44 -3.30 10.84 -11.44
CA LEU A 44 -4.26 11.12 -10.38
C LEU A 44 -3.99 12.53 -9.83
N LEU A 45 -5.04 13.31 -9.64
CA LEU A 45 -4.95 14.51 -8.82
C LEU A 45 -4.58 14.09 -7.40
N PRO A 46 -3.82 14.91 -6.65
CA PRO A 46 -3.57 14.64 -5.24
C PRO A 46 -4.91 14.42 -4.54
N ASP A 47 -5.09 13.26 -3.92
CA ASP A 47 -6.23 13.01 -3.04
C ASP A 47 -6.23 14.10 -1.97
N ARG A 48 -7.28 14.92 -1.95
CA ARG A 48 -7.38 16.09 -1.06
C ARG A 48 -7.58 15.70 0.40
N LEU A 49 -7.89 14.44 0.67
CA LEU A 49 -8.20 13.97 2.01
C LEU A 49 -7.02 13.14 2.54
N PRO A 50 -6.43 13.52 3.69
CA PRO A 50 -5.39 12.72 4.30
C PRO A 50 -5.98 11.38 4.74
N THR A 51 -5.32 10.30 4.33
CA THR A 51 -5.55 9.00 4.97
C THR A 51 -4.68 8.94 6.22
N VAL A 52 -5.34 8.94 7.39
CA VAL A 52 -4.67 8.82 8.69
C VAL A 52 -4.87 7.40 9.22
N MET A 53 -3.77 6.73 9.56
CA MET A 53 -3.78 5.42 10.19
C MET A 53 -2.82 5.41 11.38
N ARG A 54 -3.25 4.76 12.46
CA ARG A 54 -2.42 4.48 13.64
C ARG A 54 -2.60 3.02 14.02
N LEU A 55 -1.50 2.39 14.40
CA LEU A 55 -1.47 0.98 14.79
C LEU A 55 -0.62 0.81 16.04
N CYS A 56 -0.94 -0.22 16.82
CA CYS A 56 -0.17 -0.69 17.95
C CYS A 56 0.04 -2.19 17.78
N LEU A 57 1.27 -2.64 17.95
CA LEU A 57 1.61 -4.05 18.07
C LEU A 57 1.81 -4.34 19.56
N PHE A 58 1.13 -5.36 20.06
CA PHE A 58 1.31 -5.81 21.44
C PHE A 58 2.44 -6.84 21.49
N GLU A 59 3.43 -6.58 22.34
CA GLU A 59 4.51 -7.54 22.62
C GLU A 59 4.68 -7.66 24.15
N PRO A 60 4.28 -8.79 24.77
CA PRO A 60 3.69 -10.00 24.16
C PRO A 60 2.24 -9.77 23.68
N ASP A 61 1.73 -10.73 22.90
CA ASP A 61 0.30 -10.80 22.57
C ASP A 61 -0.55 -10.66 23.83
N THR A 62 -1.64 -9.89 23.75
CA THR A 62 -2.51 -9.61 24.88
C THR A 62 -3.96 -9.95 24.59
N VAL A 63 -4.63 -10.51 25.59
CA VAL A 63 -6.09 -10.69 25.65
C VAL A 63 -6.71 -9.86 26.77
N GLU A 64 -5.89 -9.08 27.47
CA GLU A 64 -6.31 -8.28 28.62
C GLU A 64 -7.16 -7.11 28.15
N TRP A 65 -8.47 -7.19 28.42
CA TRP A 65 -9.46 -6.21 27.99
C TRP A 65 -9.11 -4.76 28.36
N PRO A 66 -8.61 -4.45 29.58
CA PRO A 66 -8.23 -3.08 29.92
C PRO A 66 -7.12 -2.52 29.03
N CYS A 67 -6.15 -3.34 28.64
CA CYS A 67 -5.05 -2.95 27.74
C CYS A 67 -5.59 -2.67 26.33
N LEU A 68 -6.45 -3.54 25.81
CA LEU A 68 -7.06 -3.36 24.48
C LEU A 68 -7.90 -2.07 24.41
N VAL A 69 -8.75 -1.83 25.40
CA VAL A 69 -9.59 -0.61 25.46
C VAL A 69 -8.74 0.64 25.63
N GLY A 70 -7.70 0.57 26.47
CA GLY A 70 -6.77 1.69 26.67
C GLY A 70 -6.06 2.09 25.38
N GLU A 71 -5.48 1.11 24.66
CA GLU A 71 -4.78 1.37 23.41
C GLU A 71 -5.73 1.81 22.30
N LEU A 72 -6.92 1.23 22.19
CA LEU A 72 -7.91 1.67 21.21
C LEU A 72 -8.34 3.12 21.45
N SER A 73 -8.55 3.52 22.70
CA SER A 73 -8.87 4.89 23.08
C SER A 73 -7.72 5.83 22.70
N ARG A 74 -6.49 5.46 23.05
CA ARG A 74 -5.28 6.23 22.72
C ARG A 74 -5.11 6.41 21.21
N LEU A 75 -5.28 5.35 20.43
CA LEU A 75 -5.17 5.40 18.96
C LEU A 75 -6.28 6.28 18.36
N THR A 76 -7.50 6.19 18.89
CA THR A 76 -8.62 7.04 18.48
C THR A 76 -8.31 8.52 18.72
N ASP A 77 -7.81 8.87 19.92
CA ASP A 77 -7.44 10.24 20.25
C ASP A 77 -6.35 10.78 19.32
N GLN A 78 -5.35 9.96 18.98
CA GLN A 78 -4.29 10.33 18.05
C GLN A 78 -4.82 10.61 16.64
N VAL A 79 -5.66 9.71 16.11
CA VAL A 79 -6.29 9.89 14.79
C VAL A 79 -7.16 11.14 14.78
N CYS A 80 -8.01 11.33 15.80
CA CYS A 80 -8.84 12.52 15.91
C CYS A 80 -8.03 13.81 16.02
N HIS A 81 -6.92 13.80 16.76
CA HIS A 81 -6.02 14.94 16.86
C HIS A 81 -5.41 15.30 15.51
N GLU A 82 -4.89 14.32 14.78
CA GLU A 82 -4.29 14.51 13.46
C GLU A 82 -5.29 14.99 12.42
N LEU A 83 -6.48 14.38 12.38
CA LEU A 83 -7.57 14.83 11.49
C LEU A 83 -7.96 16.29 11.75
N ARG A 84 -8.09 16.70 13.02
CA ARG A 84 -8.37 18.11 13.37
C ARG A 84 -7.29 19.07 12.87
N ARG A 85 -6.01 18.67 12.93
CA ARG A 85 -4.91 19.50 12.42
C ARG A 85 -4.96 19.65 10.90
N HIS A 86 -5.38 18.61 10.18
CA HIS A 86 -5.50 18.66 8.73
C HIS A 86 -6.74 19.42 8.25
N ASP A 87 -7.85 19.38 8.98
CA ASP A 87 -9.05 20.15 8.65
C ASP A 87 -8.79 21.67 8.75
N THR A 88 -7.84 22.08 9.60
CA THR A 88 -7.48 23.51 9.76
C THR A 88 -6.61 24.04 8.61
N SER A 89 -5.99 23.19 7.78
CA SER A 89 -5.14 23.63 6.65
C SER A 89 -5.90 23.87 5.34
N VAL A 90 -7.22 23.77 5.35
CA VAL A 90 -8.09 24.04 4.18
C VAL A 90 -8.68 25.46 4.22
N ILE A 91 -8.42 26.21 5.31
CA ILE A 91 -8.81 27.60 5.50
C ILE A 91 -7.56 28.46 5.49
N ASP A 92 -6.84 28.52 4.37
CA ASP A 92 -5.88 29.58 4.01
C ASP A 92 -5.72 29.62 2.47
#